data_AF-A0A5B8CC74-F1
#
_entry.id   AF-A0A5B8CC74-F1
#
_cell.length_a   1.000
_cell.length_b   1.000
_cell.length_c   1.000
_cell.angle_alpha   90.00
_cell.angle_beta   90.00
_cell.angle_gamma   90.00
#
_symmetry.space_group_name_H-M   'P 1'
#
loop_
_entity.id
_entity.type
_entity.pdbx_description
1 polymer ?
#
loop_
_entity_poly.entity_id
_entity_poly.type
_entity_poly.pdbx_seq_one_letter_code
_entity_poly.pdbx_strand_id
1 'polypeptide(L)'
;MYTLGYEGAKVVDFIATLKRAGISLLLDVRQLPQSRRPGFSKRVLSEALEEAGIGYRHMRQLGDPKPGRDAARRGDMAEFRSIFGAHLESEESQIAIRDAATVSQEETVALMCYERAPKDCHRSIVAERIRDIVSVEIVHLGVHPS
;
A
#
# COMPACT_ATOMS: atom_id res chain seq x y z
N MET A 1 8.67 7.27 5.29
CA MET A 1 7.77 6.44 4.46
C MET A 1 6.34 6.87 4.65
N TYR A 2 5.58 7.02 3.58
CA TYR A 2 4.16 7.34 3.65
C TYR A 2 3.28 6.11 3.42
N THR A 3 2.03 6.18 3.87
CA THR A 3 1.02 5.19 3.49
C THR A 3 -0.31 5.88 3.25
N LEU A 4 -1.16 5.30 2.40
CA LEU A 4 -2.52 5.78 2.20
C LEU A 4 -3.48 4.68 1.73
N GLY A 5 -4.76 4.90 1.96
CA GLY A 5 -5.85 4.06 1.46
C GLY A 5 -6.79 4.85 0.59
N TYR A 6 -7.28 4.25 -0.50
CA TYR A 6 -8.15 4.93 -1.46
C TYR A 6 -9.66 4.72 -1.24
N GLU A 7 -10.06 4.05 -0.17
CA GLU A 7 -11.46 3.98 0.21
C GLU A 7 -12.01 5.38 0.50
N GLY A 8 -13.19 5.64 -0.04
CA GLY A 8 -13.82 6.96 -0.12
C GLY A 8 -13.24 7.90 -1.20
N ALA A 9 -12.03 7.66 -1.70
CA ALA A 9 -11.32 8.63 -2.53
C ALA A 9 -11.77 8.69 -3.99
N LYS A 10 -11.65 9.89 -4.58
CA LYS A 10 -11.54 10.09 -6.03
C LYS A 10 -10.07 10.06 -6.43
N VAL A 11 -9.77 9.59 -7.64
CA VAL A 11 -8.38 9.51 -8.12
C VAL A 11 -7.70 10.89 -8.15
N VAL A 12 -8.43 11.96 -8.51
CA VAL A 12 -7.89 13.32 -8.53
C VAL A 12 -7.40 13.80 -7.16
N ASP A 13 -8.19 13.56 -6.11
CA ASP A 13 -7.84 13.93 -4.73
C ASP A 13 -6.69 13.06 -4.20
N PHE A 14 -6.66 11.79 -4.62
CA PHE A 14 -5.59 10.85 -4.29
C PHE A 14 -4.25 11.31 -4.89
N ILE A 15 -4.21 11.61 -6.19
CA ILE A 15 -3.02 12.13 -6.87
C ILE A 15 -2.60 13.48 -6.25
N ALA A 16 -3.55 14.38 -5.99
CA ALA A 16 -3.24 15.66 -5.34
C ALA A 16 -2.61 15.47 -3.94
N THR A 17 -3.08 14.48 -3.18
CA THR A 17 -2.53 14.12 -1.87
C THR A 17 -1.08 13.62 -1.99
N LEU A 18 -0.80 12.74 -2.96
CA LEU A 18 0.56 12.26 -3.22
C LEU A 18 1.51 13.40 -3.61
N LYS A 19 1.08 14.30 -4.51
CA LYS A 19 1.88 15.45 -4.93
C LYS A 19 2.19 16.40 -3.78
N ARG A 20 1.21 16.70 -2.92
CA ARG A 20 1.43 17.56 -1.74
C ARG A 20 2.42 16.97 -0.75
N ALA A 21 2.44 15.64 -0.61
CA ALA A 21 3.38 14.93 0.24
C ALA A 21 4.75 14.68 -0.42
N GLY A 22 4.94 15.12 -1.67
CA GLY A 22 6.20 14.94 -2.40
C GLY A 22 6.53 13.49 -2.73
N ILE A 23 5.52 12.63 -2.88
CA ILE A 23 5.72 11.21 -3.20
C ILE A 23 6.26 11.07 -4.64
N SER A 24 7.40 10.40 -4.80
CA SER A 24 7.98 10.07 -6.12
C SER A 24 7.55 8.69 -6.61
N LEU A 25 7.22 7.76 -5.71
CA LEU A 25 6.86 6.39 -6.06
C LEU A 25 5.71 5.85 -5.19
N LEU A 26 4.68 5.31 -5.85
CA LEU A 26 3.60 4.58 -5.21
C LEU A 26 3.86 3.07 -5.27
N LEU A 27 3.95 2.43 -4.10
CA LEU A 27 4.03 0.99 -3.95
C LEU A 27 2.61 0.43 -3.70
N ASP A 28 2.03 -0.18 -4.71
CA ASP A 28 0.74 -0.86 -4.60
C ASP A 28 0.92 -2.23 -3.95
N VAL A 29 0.48 -2.37 -2.70
CA VAL A 29 0.57 -3.61 -1.92
C VAL A 29 -0.74 -4.40 -1.96
N ARG A 30 -1.56 -4.25 -2.99
CA ARG A 30 -2.72 -5.13 -3.20
C ARG A 30 -2.27 -6.44 -3.82
N GLN A 31 -2.80 -7.57 -3.35
CA GLN A 31 -2.55 -8.85 -4.03
C GLN A 31 -3.11 -8.83 -5.46
N LEU A 32 -4.31 -8.25 -5.61
CA LEU A 32 -4.98 -8.06 -6.90
C LEU A 32 -5.26 -6.56 -7.09
N PRO A 33 -4.59 -5.88 -8.03
CA PRO A 33 -4.72 -4.43 -8.23
C PRO A 33 -5.94 -4.11 -9.12
N GLN A 34 -7.07 -4.75 -8.81
CA GLN A 34 -8.35 -4.53 -9.44
C GLN A 34 -9.23 -3.72 -8.49
N SER A 35 -9.99 -2.77 -9.03
CA SER A 35 -10.84 -1.92 -8.22
C SER A 35 -12.12 -1.58 -8.98
N ARG A 36 -13.24 -1.57 -8.26
CA ARG A 36 -14.51 -1.01 -8.74
C ARG A 36 -14.58 0.50 -8.55
N ARG A 37 -13.64 1.09 -7.80
CA ARG A 37 -13.55 2.54 -7.64
C ARG A 37 -12.95 3.15 -8.92
N PRO A 38 -13.63 4.11 -9.57
CA PRO A 38 -13.13 4.74 -10.78
C PRO A 38 -11.72 5.30 -10.60
N GLY A 39 -10.82 5.02 -11.55
CA GLY A 39 -9.44 5.47 -11.53
C GLY A 39 -8.44 4.61 -10.73
N PHE A 40 -8.91 3.58 -10.01
CA PHE A 40 -8.03 2.75 -9.13
C PHE A 40 -7.74 1.33 -9.65
N SER A 41 -8.13 1.02 -10.89
CA SER A 41 -7.61 -0.18 -11.56
C SER A 41 -6.16 0.03 -11.97
N LYS A 42 -5.32 -1.02 -11.94
CA LYS A 42 -3.87 -0.94 -12.21
C LYS A 42 -3.51 -0.03 -13.39
N ARG A 43 -4.12 -0.28 -14.55
CA ARG A 43 -3.79 0.45 -15.79
C ARG A 43 -4.10 1.94 -15.66
N VAL A 44 -5.33 2.27 -15.29
CA VAL A 44 -5.79 3.67 -15.19
C VAL A 44 -5.05 4.44 -14.11
N LEU A 45 -4.77 3.79 -12.97
CA LEU A 45 -4.01 4.40 -11.90
C LEU A 45 -2.55 4.66 -12.31
N SER A 46 -1.92 3.70 -12.99
CA SER A 46 -0.54 3.84 -13.47
C SER A 46 -0.42 5.00 -14.46
N GLU A 47 -1.35 5.12 -15.40
CA GLU A 47 -1.40 6.23 -16.37
C GLU A 47 -1.55 7.58 -15.64
N ALA A 48 -2.49 7.69 -14.69
CA ALA A 48 -2.70 8.93 -13.93
C ALA A 48 -1.51 9.31 -13.02
N LEU A 49 -0.77 8.33 -12.50
CA LEU A 49 0.44 8.57 -11.72
C LEU A 49 1.59 9.05 -12.61
N GLU A 50 1.77 8.42 -13.78
CA GLU A 50 2.77 8.80 -14.77
C GLU A 50 2.56 10.24 -15.26
N GLU A 51 1.33 10.61 -15.60
CA GLU A 51 0.95 12.01 -15.93
C GLU A 51 1.26 13.00 -14.80
N ALA A 52 1.22 12.53 -13.55
CA ALA A 52 1.54 13.32 -12.37
C ALA A 52 3.04 13.36 -12.03
N GLY A 53 3.89 12.62 -12.76
CA GLY A 53 5.32 12.46 -12.50
C GLY A 53 5.63 11.54 -11.31
N ILE A 54 4.72 10.61 -10.99
CA ILE A 54 4.85 9.66 -9.87
C ILE A 54 5.02 8.26 -10.44
N GLY A 55 6.08 7.57 -10.03
CA GLY A 55 6.30 6.18 -10.38
C GLY A 55 5.25 5.25 -9.76
N TYR A 56 5.03 4.09 -10.38
CA TYR A 56 4.11 3.08 -9.87
C TYR A 56 4.77 1.70 -9.89
N ARG A 57 4.79 1.01 -8.74
CA ARG A 57 5.28 -0.37 -8.62
C ARG A 57 4.24 -1.22 -7.91
N HIS A 58 3.86 -2.33 -8.54
CA HIS A 58 2.93 -3.30 -7.95
C HIS A 58 3.71 -4.40 -7.23
N MET A 59 3.57 -4.47 -5.90
CA MET A 59 4.25 -5.43 -5.04
C MET A 59 3.27 -6.51 -4.56
N ARG A 60 2.87 -7.39 -5.49
CA ARG A 60 1.86 -8.45 -5.25
C ARG A 60 2.18 -9.31 -4.02
N GLN A 61 3.46 -9.57 -3.77
CA GLN A 61 3.99 -10.38 -2.69
C GLN A 61 3.75 -9.77 -1.31
N LEU A 62 3.44 -8.47 -1.23
CA LEU A 62 3.12 -7.78 0.01
C LEU A 62 1.60 -7.64 0.22
N GLY A 63 0.80 -8.28 -0.63
CA GLY A 63 -0.65 -8.15 -0.60
C GLY A 63 -1.35 -9.25 0.18
N ASP A 64 -2.31 -8.84 1.00
CA ASP A 64 -3.12 -9.76 1.81
C ASP A 64 -3.75 -10.87 0.95
N PRO A 65 -3.46 -12.16 1.20
CA PRO A 65 -4.00 -13.26 0.41
C PRO A 65 -5.50 -13.45 0.65
N LYS A 66 -6.18 -14.13 -0.27
CA LYS A 66 -7.65 -14.31 -0.20
C LYS A 66 -8.14 -14.81 1.16
N PRO A 67 -7.52 -15.84 1.79
CA PRO A 67 -7.95 -16.29 3.11
C PRO A 67 -7.84 -15.21 4.20
N GLY A 68 -6.76 -14.40 4.19
CA GLY A 68 -6.58 -13.28 5.13
C GLY A 68 -7.62 -12.18 4.92
N ARG A 69 -7.86 -11.79 3.65
CA ARG A 69 -8.92 -10.83 3.30
C ARG A 69 -10.30 -11.30 3.74
N ASP A 70 -10.58 -12.60 3.60
CA ASP A 70 -11.86 -13.17 3.97
C ASP A 70 -12.01 -13.23 5.51
N ALA A 71 -10.94 -13.47 6.27
CA ALA A 71 -10.93 -13.39 7.74
C ALA A 71 -11.19 -11.95 8.22
N ALA A 72 -10.46 -10.97 7.67
CA ALA A 72 -10.67 -9.56 7.98
C ALA A 72 -12.10 -9.10 7.67
N ARG A 73 -12.70 -9.54 6.54
CA ARG A 73 -14.10 -9.23 6.19
C ARG A 73 -15.10 -9.79 7.19
N ARG A 74 -14.82 -10.92 7.84
CA ARG A 74 -15.65 -11.49 8.91
C ARG A 74 -15.41 -10.83 10.28
N GLY A 75 -14.43 -9.94 10.38
CA GLY A 75 -14.02 -9.32 11.64
C GLY A 75 -13.07 -10.17 12.48
N ASP A 76 -12.60 -11.31 11.97
CA ASP A 76 -11.62 -12.14 12.67
C ASP A 76 -10.20 -11.62 12.44
N MET A 77 -9.86 -10.58 13.20
CA MET A 77 -8.55 -9.93 13.08
C MET A 77 -7.40 -10.77 13.64
N ALA A 78 -7.69 -11.82 14.43
CA ALA A 78 -6.67 -12.74 14.92
C ALA A 78 -6.27 -13.72 13.81
N GLU A 79 -7.27 -14.33 13.15
CA GLU A 79 -7.06 -15.20 11.98
C GLU A 79 -6.38 -14.43 10.84
N PHE A 80 -6.83 -13.21 10.54
CA PHE A 80 -6.18 -12.34 9.55
C PHE A 80 -4.69 -12.14 9.85
N ARG A 81 -4.33 -11.76 11.09
CA ARG A 81 -2.92 -11.53 11.48
C ARG A 81 -2.09 -12.80 11.36
N SER A 82 -2.65 -13.96 11.74
CA SER A 82 -1.97 -15.25 11.60
C SER A 82 -1.68 -15.57 10.14
N ILE A 83 -2.69 -15.46 9.26
CA ILE A 83 -2.56 -15.78 7.83
C ILE A 83 -1.60 -14.80 7.15
N PHE A 84 -1.79 -13.50 7.37
CA PHE A 84 -0.97 -12.49 6.72
C PHE A 84 0.47 -12.49 7.24
N GLY A 85 0.66 -12.70 8.55
CA GLY A 85 1.99 -12.88 9.14
C GLY A 85 2.74 -14.04 8.50
N ALA A 86 2.12 -15.22 8.43
CA ALA A 86 2.72 -16.38 7.76
C ALA A 86 3.02 -16.14 6.28
N HIS A 87 2.16 -15.39 5.57
CA HIS A 87 2.40 -15.00 4.18
C HIS A 87 3.65 -14.12 4.04
N LEU A 88 3.89 -13.20 4.98
CA LEU A 88 5.07 -12.33 4.97
C LEU A 88 6.36 -13.08 5.31
N GLU A 89 6.30 -14.29 5.85
CA GLU A 89 7.49 -15.15 6.07
C GLU A 89 7.93 -15.91 4.81
N SER A 90 7.18 -15.87 3.71
CA SER A 90 7.61 -16.51 2.46
C SER A 90 8.85 -15.82 1.88
N GLU A 91 9.68 -16.59 1.15
CA GLU A 91 10.90 -16.06 0.55
C GLU A 91 10.62 -14.87 -0.38
N GLU A 92 9.57 -14.96 -1.19
CA GLU A 92 9.18 -13.90 -2.13
C GLU A 92 8.71 -12.63 -1.41
N SER A 93 7.97 -12.77 -0.31
CA SER A 93 7.57 -11.65 0.53
C SER A 93 8.78 -10.98 1.18
N GLN A 94 9.72 -11.77 1.70
CA GLN A 94 10.94 -11.26 2.32
C GLN A 94 11.84 -10.52 1.32
N ILE A 95 11.94 -11.00 0.08
CA ILE A 95 12.61 -10.29 -1.01
C ILE A 95 11.91 -8.96 -1.30
N ALA A 96 10.57 -8.97 -1.39
CA ALA A 96 9.80 -7.76 -1.66
C ALA A 96 9.88 -6.73 -0.51
N ILE A 97 9.93 -7.16 0.76
CA ILE A 97 10.14 -6.26 1.91
C ILE A 97 11.52 -5.60 1.81
N ARG A 98 12.57 -6.36 1.46
CA ARG A 98 13.92 -5.81 1.27
C ARG A 98 13.99 -4.83 0.11
N ASP A 99 13.37 -5.14 -1.03
CA ASP A 99 13.28 -4.21 -2.17
C ASP A 99 12.58 -2.91 -1.76
N ALA A 100 11.43 -3.01 -1.08
CA ALA A 100 10.72 -1.84 -0.57
C ALA A 100 11.58 -1.03 0.42
N ALA A 101 12.34 -1.70 1.29
CA ALA A 101 13.25 -1.04 2.23
C ALA A 101 14.37 -0.28 1.52
N THR A 102 15.00 -0.88 0.51
CA THR A 102 16.05 -0.23 -0.30
C THR A 102 15.50 1.01 -0.99
N VAL A 103 14.38 0.87 -1.71
CA VAL A 103 13.79 2.00 -2.45
C VAL A 103 13.32 3.11 -1.51
N SER A 104 12.89 2.76 -0.29
CA SER A 104 12.50 3.76 0.73
C SER A 104 13.66 4.60 1.27
N GLN A 105 14.92 4.21 1.01
CA GLN A 105 16.11 5.01 1.35
C GLN A 105 16.47 5.99 0.22
N GLU A 106 16.09 5.68 -1.01
CA GLU A 106 16.46 6.42 -2.21
C GLU A 106 15.35 7.39 -2.65
N GLU A 107 14.10 7.08 -2.32
CA GLU A 107 12.91 7.74 -2.83
C GLU A 107 11.89 8.08 -1.74
N THR A 108 11.05 9.09 -2.01
CA THR A 108 9.89 9.39 -1.18
C THR A 108 8.73 8.46 -1.57
N VAL A 109 8.64 7.32 -0.90
CA VAL A 109 7.65 6.28 -1.23
C VAL A 109 6.36 6.39 -0.43
N ALA A 110 5.26 5.94 -1.03
CA ALA A 110 4.00 5.67 -0.34
C ALA A 110 3.48 4.24 -0.57
N LEU A 111 3.14 3.52 0.50
CA LEU A 111 2.41 2.24 0.42
C LEU A 111 0.91 2.47 0.24
N MET A 112 0.27 1.71 -0.65
CA MET A 112 -1.17 1.83 -0.89
C MET A 112 -1.94 0.51 -0.72
N CYS A 113 -3.01 0.56 0.10
CA CYS A 113 -4.07 -0.47 0.19
C CYS A 113 -5.46 0.12 -0.16
N TYR A 114 -6.52 -0.67 -0.05
CA TYR A 114 -7.89 -0.20 -0.25
C TYR A 114 -8.37 0.63 0.94
N GLU A 115 -8.28 0.07 2.15
CA GLU A 115 -8.92 0.52 3.38
C GLU A 115 -8.50 1.94 3.75
N ARG A 116 -9.43 2.84 4.08
CA ARG A 116 -9.05 4.23 4.40
C ARG A 116 -8.21 4.28 5.68
N ALA A 117 -8.71 3.63 6.72
CA ALA A 117 -8.05 3.58 8.02
C ALA A 117 -6.80 2.70 7.96
N PRO A 118 -5.65 3.16 8.51
CA PRO A 118 -4.45 2.33 8.64
C PRO A 118 -4.59 1.31 9.76
N LYS A 119 -5.45 1.58 10.75
CA LYS A 119 -5.73 0.64 11.84
C LYS A 119 -6.22 -0.67 11.23
N ASP A 120 -5.55 -1.77 11.58
CA ASP A 120 -5.92 -3.11 11.13
C ASP A 120 -5.83 -3.36 9.60
N CYS A 121 -5.36 -2.39 8.77
CA CYS A 121 -5.02 -2.67 7.35
C CYS A 121 -3.68 -3.41 7.27
N HIS A 122 -3.59 -4.36 6.34
CA HIS A 122 -2.35 -5.06 6.01
C HIS A 122 -1.22 -4.10 5.61
N ARG A 123 -1.51 -2.93 5.01
CA ARG A 123 -0.48 -1.92 4.67
C ARG A 123 0.33 -1.47 5.88
N SER A 124 -0.30 -1.42 7.05
CA SER A 124 0.39 -1.00 8.27
C SER A 124 1.35 -2.10 8.73
N ILE A 125 0.93 -3.36 8.65
CA ILE A 125 1.81 -4.51 8.93
C ILE A 125 3.01 -4.50 7.96
N VAL A 126 2.79 -4.26 6.65
CA VAL A 126 3.88 -4.14 5.68
C VAL A 126 4.83 -2.98 6.00
N ALA A 127 4.29 -1.80 6.32
CA ALA A 127 5.10 -0.63 6.68
C ALA A 127 5.99 -0.90 7.90
N GLU A 128 5.44 -1.54 8.93
CA GLU A 128 6.17 -1.93 10.15
C GLU A 128 7.32 -2.90 9.81
N ARG A 129 7.06 -3.91 8.98
CA ARG A 129 8.07 -4.89 8.56
C ARG A 129 9.19 -4.27 7.73
N ILE A 130 8.89 -3.23 6.95
CA ILE A 130 9.94 -2.47 6.25
C ILE A 130 10.73 -1.62 7.25
N ARG A 131 10.07 -0.99 8.24
CA ARG A 131 10.72 -0.19 9.28
C ARG A 131 11.72 -1.01 10.12
N ASP A 132 11.46 -2.31 10.29
CA ASP A 132 12.38 -3.23 10.97
C ASP A 132 13.72 -3.40 10.21
N ILE A 133 13.76 -3.11 8.91
CA ILE A 133 14.96 -3.19 8.06
C ILE A 133 15.62 -1.81 7.89
N VAL A 134 14.81 -0.77 7.74
CA VAL A 134 15.28 0.61 7.54
C VAL A 134 14.60 1.56 8.51
N SER A 135 15.38 2.37 9.21
CA SER A 135 14.85 3.38 10.13
C SER A 135 14.14 4.51 9.37
N VAL A 136 12.84 4.35 9.13
CA VAL A 136 11.96 5.35 8.52
C VAL A 136 10.79 5.68 9.44
N GLU A 137 10.43 6.96 9.50
CA GLU A 137 9.16 7.36 10.09
C GLU A 137 8.00 6.91 9.19
N ILE A 138 6.94 6.35 9.78
CA ILE A 138 5.72 5.97 9.06
C ILE A 138 4.68 7.08 9.24
N VAL A 139 4.28 7.70 8.13
CA VAL A 139 3.25 8.76 8.11
C VAL A 139 2.03 8.27 7.33
N HIS A 140 0.86 8.24 7.99
CA HIS A 140 -0.40 7.83 7.35
C HIS A 140 -1.12 9.07 6.78
N LEU A 141 -1.21 9.14 5.45
CA LEU A 141 -1.91 10.22 4.76
C LEU A 141 -3.42 9.94 4.69
N GLY A 142 -4.20 11.00 4.91
CA GLY A 142 -5.63 11.03 4.61
C GLY A 142 -5.88 11.65 3.24
N VAL A 143 -6.70 11.01 2.41
CA VAL A 143 -7.20 11.64 1.19
C VAL A 143 -8.38 12.52 1.55
N HIS A 144 -8.27 13.81 1.22
CA HIS A 144 -9.31 14.81 1.43
C HIS A 144 -9.67 15.44 0.09
N PRO A 145 -10.96 15.80 -0.12
CA PRO A 145 -11.37 16.55 -1.30
C PRO A 145 -10.53 17.82 -1.45
N SER A 146 -10.09 18.06 -2.68
CA SER A 146 -9.40 19.29 -3.10
C SER A 146 -10.34 20.49 -3.07
#